data_AF-A0A640WIA8-F1
#
_entry.id   AF-A0A640WIA8-F1
#
_cell.length_a   1.000
_cell.length_b   1.000
_cell.length_c   1.000
_cell.angle_alpha   90.00
_cell.angle_beta   90.00
_cell.angle_gamma   90.00
#
_symmetry.space_group_name_H-M   'P 1'
#
loop_
_entity.id
_entity.type
_entity.pdbx_description
1 polymer ?
#
loop_
_entity_poly.entity_id
_entity_poly.type
_entity_poly.pdbx_seq_one_letter_code
_entity_poly.pdbx_strand_id
1 'polypeptide(L)'
;MPLSGRYQRIFTIKRSILTRSILFTATALAAVALTGCANTRGPGLGSALDAATTAYALDHGYEEANPLLSPIGDPYLSALAVIGFKQGIKYSLHEYAGVNEDCAHYGVETAAMGAGGWNLAVLAGAATGPGLIVGVLFGAGYWLWTDGEEACR
;
A
#
# COMPACT_ATOMS: atom_id res chain seq x y z
N MET A 1 -30.61 23.91 -34.03
CA MET A 1 -31.38 23.17 -33.01
C MET A 1 -30.49 23.03 -31.77
N PRO A 2 -30.76 23.73 -30.66
CA PRO A 2 -29.91 23.66 -29.47
C PRO A 2 -30.17 22.35 -28.73
N LEU A 3 -29.11 21.56 -28.53
CA LEU A 3 -29.16 20.33 -27.75
C LEU A 3 -29.53 20.65 -26.30
N SER A 4 -30.58 20.00 -25.80
CA SER A 4 -31.11 20.22 -24.46
C SER A 4 -30.03 20.05 -23.38
N GLY A 5 -29.98 20.98 -22.41
CA GLY A 5 -28.96 21.07 -21.35
C GLY A 5 -28.89 19.90 -20.36
N ARG A 6 -29.61 18.80 -20.62
CA ARG A 6 -29.53 17.53 -19.89
C ARG A 6 -28.45 16.61 -20.49
N TYR A 7 -28.29 16.62 -21.82
CA TYR A 7 -27.25 15.83 -22.51
C TYR A 7 -25.84 16.38 -22.24
N GLN A 8 -25.71 17.70 -22.19
CA GLN A 8 -24.44 18.38 -21.95
C GLN A 8 -23.91 18.13 -20.52
N ARG A 9 -24.79 17.98 -19.53
CA ARG A 9 -24.40 17.63 -18.14
C ARG A 9 -23.87 16.21 -18.01
N ILE A 10 -24.51 15.23 -18.65
CA ILE A 10 -24.08 13.82 -18.58
C ILE A 10 -22.70 13.64 -19.23
N PHE A 11 -22.45 14.33 -20.34
CA PHE A 11 -21.16 14.26 -21.05
C PHE A 11 -20.02 14.85 -20.20
N THR A 12 -20.27 15.99 -19.54
CA THR A 12 -19.29 16.64 -18.65
C THR A 12 -18.98 15.79 -17.40
N ILE A 13 -19.99 15.14 -16.82
CA ILE A 13 -19.81 14.23 -15.66
C ILE A 13 -18.97 13.00 -16.04
N LYS A 14 -19.27 12.34 -17.17
CA LYS A 14 -18.48 11.19 -17.64
C LYS A 14 -17.03 11.58 -17.94
N ARG A 15 -16.82 12.77 -18.54
CA ARG A 15 -15.48 13.29 -18.85
C ARG A 15 -14.70 13.61 -17.56
N SER A 16 -15.37 14.11 -16.53
CA SER A 16 -14.80 14.40 -15.19
C SER A 16 -14.38 13.14 -14.43
N ILE A 17 -15.18 12.07 -14.50
CA ILE A 17 -14.84 10.79 -13.86
C ILE A 17 -13.65 10.15 -14.59
N LEU A 18 -13.69 10.14 -15.92
CA LEU A 18 -12.62 9.57 -16.75
C LEU A 18 -11.29 10.33 -16.58
N THR A 19 -11.32 11.67 -16.51
CA THR A 19 -10.10 12.48 -16.28
C THR A 19 -9.54 12.30 -14.88
N ARG A 20 -10.39 12.13 -13.85
CA ARG A 20 -9.92 11.80 -12.50
C ARG A 20 -9.24 10.44 -12.48
N SER A 21 -9.86 9.41 -13.05
CA SER A 21 -9.26 8.07 -13.13
C SER A 21 -7.93 8.09 -13.87
N ILE A 22 -7.85 8.73 -15.05
CA ILE A 22 -6.61 8.83 -15.83
C ILE A 22 -5.53 9.60 -15.06
N LEU A 23 -5.89 10.68 -14.36
CA LEU A 23 -4.95 11.46 -13.56
C LEU A 23 -4.39 10.63 -12.40
N PHE A 24 -5.23 9.86 -11.70
CA PHE A 24 -4.80 8.94 -10.65
C PHE A 24 -3.94 7.80 -11.17
N THR A 25 -4.30 7.20 -12.31
CA THR A 25 -3.45 6.16 -12.92
C THR A 25 -2.12 6.74 -13.36
N ALA A 26 -2.11 7.95 -13.92
CA ALA A 26 -0.89 8.63 -14.36
C ALA A 26 0.00 9.04 -13.19
N THR A 27 -0.55 9.53 -12.07
CA THR A 27 0.24 9.85 -10.87
C THR A 27 0.72 8.60 -10.15
N ALA A 28 -0.09 7.54 -10.07
CA ALA A 28 0.35 6.26 -9.54
C ALA A 28 1.46 5.65 -10.40
N LEU A 29 1.32 5.69 -11.73
CA LEU A 29 2.33 5.20 -12.67
C LEU A 29 3.60 6.06 -12.64
N ALA A 30 3.47 7.38 -12.50
CA ALA A 30 4.60 8.29 -12.32
C ALA A 30 5.29 8.09 -10.96
N ALA A 31 4.55 7.83 -9.89
CA ALA A 31 5.12 7.51 -8.58
C ALA A 31 5.88 6.17 -8.63
N VAL A 32 5.31 5.14 -9.25
CA VAL A 32 5.99 3.86 -9.49
C VAL A 32 7.24 4.04 -10.36
N ALA A 33 7.14 4.84 -11.44
CA ALA A 33 8.28 5.14 -12.31
C ALA A 33 9.37 5.95 -11.61
N LEU A 34 9.01 6.90 -10.74
CA LEU A 34 9.97 7.71 -9.97
C LEU A 34 10.60 6.93 -8.82
N THR A 35 9.89 5.96 -8.22
CA THR A 35 10.52 5.01 -7.26
C THR A 35 11.53 4.08 -7.93
N GLY A 36 11.46 3.88 -9.26
CA GLY A 36 12.44 3.13 -10.02
C GLY A 36 13.75 3.88 -10.31
N CYS A 37 13.85 5.18 -9.98
CA CYS A 37 15.02 6.01 -10.26
C CYS A 37 15.94 6.21 -9.05
N ALA A 38 15.59 5.71 -7.86
CA ALA A 38 16.37 5.87 -6.63
C ALA A 38 16.63 4.50 -5.96
N ASN A 39 17.72 3.84 -6.37
CA ASN A 39 18.50 2.75 -5.74
C ASN A 39 17.87 1.93 -4.58
N THR A 40 16.62 1.50 -4.70
CA THR A 40 16.03 0.50 -3.81
C THR A 40 15.14 -0.44 -4.59
N ARG A 41 15.28 -1.73 -4.30
CA ARG A 41 14.39 -2.79 -4.79
C ARG A 41 12.93 -2.42 -4.50
N GLY A 42 12.12 -2.38 -5.56
CA GLY A 42 10.74 -1.86 -5.55
C GLY A 42 9.77 -2.56 -4.59
N PRO A 43 8.47 -2.17 -4.61
CA PRO A 43 7.46 -2.79 -3.76
C PRO A 43 7.32 -4.29 -4.06
N GLY A 44 7.39 -5.11 -3.01
CA GLY A 44 7.20 -6.55 -3.08
C GLY A 44 5.77 -6.97 -2.75
N LEU A 45 5.59 -8.27 -2.52
CA LEU A 45 4.28 -8.88 -2.26
C LEU A 45 3.65 -8.42 -0.95
N GLY A 46 4.44 -8.20 0.10
CA GLY A 46 3.92 -7.73 1.38
C GLY A 46 3.42 -6.29 1.27
N SER A 47 4.19 -5.42 0.60
CA SER A 47 3.79 -4.03 0.30
C SER A 47 2.51 -3.98 -0.52
N ALA A 48 2.37 -4.87 -1.51
CA ALA A 48 1.17 -4.98 -2.33
C ALA A 48 -0.04 -5.46 -1.51
N LEU A 49 0.12 -6.50 -0.68
CA LEU A 49 -0.98 -7.01 0.16
C LEU A 49 -1.45 -5.95 1.17
N ASP A 50 -0.52 -5.33 1.88
CA ASP A 50 -0.83 -4.29 2.85
C ASP A 50 -1.57 -3.13 2.18
N ALA A 51 -1.02 -2.57 1.09
CA ALA A 51 -1.66 -1.46 0.39
C ALA A 51 -3.05 -1.81 -0.17
N ALA A 52 -3.21 -3.01 -0.73
CA ALA A 52 -4.50 -3.45 -1.26
C ALA A 52 -5.54 -3.61 -0.14
N THR A 53 -5.14 -4.20 0.98
CA THR A 53 -6.03 -4.43 2.12
C THR A 53 -6.34 -3.13 2.89
N THR A 54 -5.41 -2.19 2.97
CA THR A 54 -5.65 -0.82 3.45
C THR A 54 -6.66 -0.11 2.56
N ALA A 55 -6.44 -0.07 1.24
CA ALA A 55 -7.38 0.56 0.32
C ALA A 55 -8.78 -0.04 0.47
N TYR A 56 -8.87 -1.37 0.51
CA TYR A 56 -10.14 -2.07 0.67
C TYR A 56 -10.82 -1.75 2.01
N ALA A 57 -10.09 -1.80 3.12
CA ALA A 57 -10.63 -1.52 4.44
C ALA A 57 -11.17 -0.08 4.55
N LEU A 58 -10.40 0.90 4.10
CA LEU A 58 -10.82 2.30 4.16
C LEU A 58 -12.02 2.59 3.24
N ASP A 59 -12.06 1.98 2.05
CA ASP A 59 -13.21 2.08 1.14
C ASP A 59 -14.49 1.47 1.72
N HIS A 60 -14.36 0.54 2.68
CA HIS A 60 -15.47 -0.11 3.38
C HIS A 60 -15.79 0.50 4.76
N GLY A 61 -15.25 1.69 5.06
CA GLY A 61 -15.60 2.46 6.26
C GLY A 61 -14.84 2.07 7.52
N TYR A 62 -13.76 1.32 7.41
CA TYR A 62 -12.81 1.14 8.51
C TYR A 62 -11.94 2.38 8.68
N GLU A 63 -11.35 2.53 9.87
CA GLU A 63 -10.45 3.63 10.19
C GLU A 63 -8.99 3.21 10.03
N GLU A 64 -8.16 4.12 9.52
CA GLU A 64 -6.71 3.93 9.42
C GLU A 64 -6.09 3.96 10.82
N ALA A 65 -5.48 2.84 11.23
CA ALA A 65 -4.88 2.70 12.54
C ALA A 65 -3.56 3.48 12.67
N ASN A 66 -2.86 3.75 11.57
CA ASN A 66 -1.61 4.50 11.57
C ASN A 66 -1.88 6.01 11.70
N PRO A 67 -1.48 6.66 12.81
CA PRO A 67 -1.73 8.09 13.02
C PRO A 67 -1.03 9.01 12.00
N LEU A 68 0.00 8.53 11.30
CA LEU A 68 0.66 9.28 10.23
C LEU A 68 -0.14 9.27 8.92
N LEU A 69 -0.98 8.24 8.73
CA LEU A 69 -1.73 8.02 7.50
C LEU A 69 -3.21 8.37 7.66
N SER A 70 -3.74 8.32 8.89
CA SER A 70 -5.12 8.67 9.20
C SER A 70 -5.56 10.07 8.74
N PRO A 71 -4.70 11.11 8.66
CA PRO A 71 -5.11 12.41 8.13
C PRO A 71 -5.36 12.44 6.62
N ILE A 72 -4.92 11.41 5.87
CA ILE A 72 -5.08 11.37 4.41
C ILE A 72 -6.56 11.19 4.04
N GLY A 73 -7.27 10.31 4.76
CA GLY A 73 -8.71 10.08 4.63
C GLY A 73 -9.19 9.44 3.31
N ASP A 74 -8.43 9.59 2.22
CA ASP A 74 -8.71 8.93 0.93
C ASP A 74 -8.13 7.51 0.91
N PRO A 75 -8.92 6.47 0.58
CA PRO A 75 -8.46 5.08 0.61
C PRO A 75 -7.26 4.80 -0.30
N TYR A 76 -7.25 5.36 -1.51
CA TYR A 76 -6.23 5.05 -2.53
C TYR A 76 -4.96 5.85 -2.30
N LEU A 77 -5.07 7.11 -1.86
CA LEU A 77 -3.92 7.91 -1.44
C LEU A 77 -3.28 7.33 -0.17
N SER A 78 -4.08 6.81 0.77
CA SER A 78 -3.56 6.13 1.95
C SER A 78 -2.79 4.87 1.55
N ALA A 79 -3.34 4.04 0.65
CA ALA A 79 -2.63 2.87 0.13
C ALA A 79 -1.33 3.22 -0.62
N LEU A 80 -1.31 4.31 -1.40
CA LEU A 80 -0.08 4.80 -2.02
C LEU A 80 0.93 5.30 -0.99
N ALA A 81 0.47 6.00 0.05
CA ALA A 81 1.31 6.44 1.16
C ALA A 81 1.87 5.26 1.95
N VAL A 82 1.09 4.19 2.14
CA VAL A 82 1.52 2.91 2.73
C VAL A 82 2.67 2.28 1.94
N ILE A 83 2.65 2.36 0.61
CA ILE A 83 3.77 1.91 -0.25
C ILE A 83 4.96 2.86 -0.10
N GLY A 84 4.74 4.16 -0.26
CA GLY A 84 5.80 5.17 -0.18
C GLY A 84 6.54 5.16 1.15
N PHE A 85 5.82 5.01 2.25
CA PHE A 85 6.39 4.89 3.59
C PHE A 85 7.33 3.70 3.71
N LYS A 86 6.94 2.53 3.18
CA LYS A 86 7.80 1.34 3.18
C LYS A 86 9.04 1.49 2.30
N GLN A 87 8.90 2.09 1.13
CA GLN A 87 10.07 2.39 0.28
C GLN A 87 11.03 3.35 1.00
N GLY A 88 10.50 4.36 1.70
CA GLY A 88 11.29 5.25 2.54
C GLY A 88 12.02 4.52 3.68
N ILE A 89 11.38 3.53 4.31
CA ILE A 89 12.03 2.68 5.32
C ILE A 89 13.13 1.83 4.69
N LYS A 90 12.86 1.14 3.58
CA LYS A 90 13.88 0.32 2.89
C LYS A 90 15.12 1.14 2.55
N TYR A 91 14.90 2.32 1.96
CA TYR A 91 15.96 3.26 1.63
C TYR A 91 16.73 3.68 2.89
N SER A 92 16.02 4.03 3.96
CA SER A 92 16.65 4.51 5.18
C SER A 92 17.45 3.41 5.91
N LEU A 93 16.94 2.17 5.89
CA LEU A 93 17.66 1.01 6.45
C LEU A 93 18.93 0.72 5.64
N HIS A 94 18.84 0.75 4.31
CA HIS A 94 19.98 0.49 3.47
C HIS A 94 21.04 1.60 3.56
N GLU A 95 20.63 2.84 3.29
CA GLU A 95 21.54 3.98 3.13
C GLU A 95 22.07 4.50 4.48
N TYR A 96 21.24 4.53 5.52
CA TYR A 96 21.61 5.17 6.80
C TYR A 96 21.86 4.19 7.94
N ALA A 97 21.25 3.00 7.92
CA ALA A 97 21.47 1.99 8.96
C ALA A 97 22.51 0.92 8.56
N GLY A 98 23.02 0.95 7.33
CA GLY A 98 24.04 0.02 6.84
C GLY A 98 23.54 -1.42 6.69
N VAL A 99 22.22 -1.60 6.61
CA VAL A 99 21.59 -2.92 6.39
C VAL A 99 21.78 -3.29 4.92
N ASN A 100 22.11 -4.55 4.63
CA ASN A 100 22.14 -5.04 3.25
C ASN A 100 20.77 -4.77 2.58
N GLU A 101 20.77 -4.34 1.32
CA GLU A 101 19.56 -4.08 0.53
C GLU A 101 18.56 -5.25 0.61
N ASP A 102 19.05 -6.50 0.54
CA ASP A 102 18.20 -7.69 0.62
C ASP A 102 17.54 -7.82 1.99
N CYS A 103 18.32 -7.67 3.07
CA CYS A 103 17.79 -7.70 4.43
C CYS A 103 16.77 -6.57 4.68
N ALA A 104 17.06 -5.36 4.20
CA ALA A 104 16.15 -4.23 4.30
C ALA A 104 14.86 -4.50 3.50
N HIS A 105 14.98 -5.07 2.31
CA HIS A 105 13.83 -5.41 1.48
C HIS A 105 12.96 -6.48 2.13
N TYR A 106 13.51 -7.66 2.43
CA TYR A 106 12.74 -8.79 2.96
C TYR A 106 12.22 -8.52 4.38
N GLY A 107 12.96 -7.79 5.21
CA GLY A 107 12.49 -7.34 6.52
C GLY A 107 11.26 -6.44 6.42
N VAL A 108 11.29 -5.43 5.55
CA VAL A 108 10.14 -4.53 5.35
C VAL A 108 8.96 -5.25 4.70
N GLU A 109 9.20 -6.13 3.72
CA GLU A 109 8.14 -6.91 3.08
C GLU A 109 7.50 -7.92 4.05
N THR A 110 8.26 -8.46 4.98
CA THR A 110 7.75 -9.35 6.05
C THR A 110 6.82 -8.60 7.00
N ALA A 111 7.24 -7.42 7.46
CA ALA A 111 6.39 -6.57 8.29
C ALA A 111 5.11 -6.16 7.54
N ALA A 112 5.24 -5.85 6.25
CA ALA A 112 4.12 -5.52 5.38
C ALA A 112 3.16 -6.70 5.20
N MET A 113 3.68 -7.91 5.02
CA MET A 113 2.84 -9.11 4.93
C MET A 113 2.05 -9.34 6.22
N GLY A 114 2.67 -9.08 7.37
CA GLY A 114 1.97 -9.14 8.65
C GLY A 114 0.88 -8.07 8.81
N ALA A 115 1.14 -6.84 8.38
CA ALA A 115 0.13 -5.78 8.36
C ALA A 115 -1.07 -6.14 7.45
N GLY A 116 -0.79 -6.65 6.24
CA GLY A 116 -1.82 -7.15 5.35
C GLY A 116 -2.62 -8.32 5.93
N GLY A 117 -1.96 -9.25 6.62
CA GLY A 117 -2.61 -10.36 7.33
C GLY A 117 -3.53 -9.89 8.46
N TRP A 118 -3.11 -8.87 9.23
CA TRP A 118 -3.98 -8.22 10.21
C TRP A 118 -5.20 -7.61 9.53
N ASN A 119 -5.01 -6.82 8.46
CA ASN A 119 -6.12 -6.17 7.76
C ASN A 119 -7.14 -7.21 7.28
N LEU A 120 -6.68 -8.32 6.68
CA LEU A 120 -7.56 -9.42 6.27
C LEU A 120 -8.34 -10.02 7.45
N ALA A 121 -7.70 -10.20 8.61
CA ALA A 121 -8.37 -10.72 9.78
C ALA A 121 -9.48 -9.78 10.28
N VAL A 122 -9.18 -8.47 10.36
CA VAL A 122 -10.15 -7.46 10.77
C VAL A 122 -11.31 -7.35 9.76
N LEU A 123 -11.00 -7.42 8.46
CA LEU A 123 -12.01 -7.47 7.39
C LEU A 123 -12.89 -8.71 7.48
N ALA A 124 -12.33 -9.85 7.94
CA ALA A 124 -13.08 -11.07 8.21
C ALA A 124 -13.89 -11.02 9.53
N GLY A 125 -13.88 -9.89 10.24
CA GLY A 125 -14.63 -9.68 11.49
C GLY A 125 -13.89 -10.11 12.75
N ALA A 126 -12.59 -10.38 12.67
CA ALA A 126 -11.78 -10.65 13.85
C ALA A 126 -11.64 -9.39 14.72
N ALA A 127 -11.67 -9.57 16.05
CA ALA A 127 -11.24 -8.54 16.97
C ALA A 127 -9.74 -8.25 16.81
N THR A 128 -9.29 -7.08 17.27
CA THR A 128 -7.90 -6.61 17.15
C THR A 128 -6.86 -7.61 17.69
N GLY A 129 -7.14 -8.24 18.84
CA GLY A 129 -6.25 -9.23 19.47
C GLY A 129 -6.03 -10.48 18.60
N PRO A 130 -7.07 -11.17 18.14
CA PRO A 130 -6.93 -12.24 17.15
C PRO A 130 -6.32 -11.78 15.82
N GLY A 131 -6.63 -10.56 15.36
CA GLY A 131 -6.04 -9.98 14.14
C GLY A 131 -4.52 -9.85 14.20
N LEU A 132 -3.97 -9.45 15.35
CA LEU A 132 -2.54 -9.45 15.62
C LEU A 132 -1.89 -10.83 15.41
N ILE A 133 -2.53 -11.90 15.89
CA ILE A 133 -2.02 -13.26 15.75
C ILE A 133 -1.94 -13.65 14.28
N VAL A 134 -3.00 -13.37 13.51
CA VAL A 134 -3.02 -13.62 12.07
C VAL A 134 -1.92 -12.82 11.37
N GLY A 135 -1.73 -11.55 11.73
CA GLY A 135 -0.64 -10.73 11.20
C GLY A 135 0.74 -11.34 11.48
N VAL A 136 1.00 -11.78 12.71
CA VAL A 136 2.26 -12.46 13.05
C VAL A 136 2.45 -13.73 12.22
N LEU A 137 1.40 -14.54 12.01
CA LEU A 137 1.48 -15.76 11.21
C LEU A 137 1.79 -15.47 9.73
N PHE A 138 1.16 -14.44 9.15
CA PHE A 138 1.43 -14.02 7.78
C PHE A 138 2.87 -13.50 7.61
N GLY A 139 3.34 -12.68 8.56
CA GLY A 139 4.72 -12.20 8.59
C GLY A 139 5.72 -13.36 8.73
N ALA A 140 5.57 -14.20 9.75
CA ALA A 140 6.46 -15.33 9.98
C ALA A 140 6.46 -16.32 8.80
N GLY A 141 5.28 -16.62 8.24
CA GLY A 141 5.15 -17.47 7.06
C GLY A 141 5.87 -16.90 5.84
N TYR A 142 5.78 -15.60 5.63
CA TYR A 142 6.51 -14.93 4.55
C TYR A 142 8.02 -14.94 4.78
N TRP A 143 8.48 -14.64 5.99
CA TRP A 143 9.91 -14.66 6.34
C TRP A 143 10.53 -16.03 6.06
N LEU A 144 9.83 -17.11 6.44
CA LEU A 144 10.26 -18.48 6.18
C LEU A 144 10.18 -18.85 4.70
N TRP A 145 9.20 -18.30 3.96
CA TRP A 145 9.05 -18.57 2.53
C TRP A 145 10.09 -17.86 1.66
N THR A 146 10.54 -16.67 2.06
CA THR A 146 11.54 -15.90 1.33
C THR A 146 12.97 -16.10 1.83
N ASP A 147 13.20 -17.09 2.70
CA ASP A 147 14.51 -17.34 3.34
C ASP A 147 15.11 -16.05 3.95
N GLY A 148 14.29 -15.27 4.67
CA GLY A 148 14.68 -13.95 5.17
C GLY A 148 15.91 -13.96 6.08
N GLU A 149 16.18 -15.08 6.78
CA GLU A 149 17.40 -15.24 7.57
C GLU A 149 18.66 -15.22 6.69
N GLU A 150 18.62 -15.82 5.51
CA GLU A 150 19.76 -15.84 4.59
C GLU A 150 20.01 -14.46 3.99
N ALA A 151 18.93 -13.71 3.72
CA ALA A 151 19.02 -12.34 3.25
C ALA A 151 19.66 -11.36 4.26
N CYS A 152 19.65 -11.72 5.55
CA CYS A 152 20.16 -10.91 6.66
C CYS A 152 21.45 -11.41 7.31
N ARG A 153 22.11 -12.43 6.72
CA ARG A 153 23.45 -12.88 7.12
C ARG A 153 24.55 -12.06 6.44
#